data_AF-X1DRV2-F1
#
_entry.id   AF-X1DRV2-F1
#
_cell.length_a   1.000
_cell.length_b   1.000
_cell.length_c   1.000
_cell.angle_alpha   90.00
_cell.angle_beta   90.00
_cell.angle_gamma   90.00
#
_symmetry.space_group_name_H-M   'P 1'
#
loop_
_entity.id
_entity.type
_entity.pdbx_description
1 polymer ?
#
loop_
_entity_poly.entity_id
_entity_poly.type
_entity_poly.pdbx_seq_one_letter_code
_entity_poly.pdbx_strand_id
1 'polypeptide(L)'
;GLFGGFASAWIDTIKTWMDEPISFNPMKTFSEQVSLDNGSVLSVHLAPVMNNDEFYGTVSVFRDISHLIEVDRLKSEFVATVSHELRTPMTSIKGYVDILLMGVAGDLTKQQLRFLSVVQDNTQRLTILVNDLLDLSRIEAGQVSLTLQPLDLHDLVEEVMDEIERLSVTDDKSMRFNVEIPIDLPRITGDPERVRQILVNLLG
;
A
#
# COMPACT_ATOMS: atom_id res chain seq x y z
N GLY A 1 -23.13 25.95 2.46
CA GLY A 1 -21.83 26.60 2.72
C GLY A 1 -20.83 25.53 3.08
N LEU A 2 -19.57 25.67 2.68
CA LEU A 2 -18.52 24.65 2.82
C LEU A 2 -18.25 24.24 4.29
N PHE A 3 -18.70 25.04 5.25
CA PHE A 3 -18.75 24.71 6.68
C PHE A 3 -19.93 23.84 7.11
N GLY A 4 -20.91 23.54 6.26
CA GLY A 4 -22.20 22.97 6.68
C GLY A 4 -22.08 21.57 7.31
N GLY A 5 -21.26 20.69 6.72
CA GLY A 5 -21.03 19.33 7.24
C GLY A 5 -20.16 19.34 8.49
N PHE A 6 -18.99 19.99 8.41
CA PHE A 6 -18.05 20.12 9.53
C PHE A 6 -18.67 20.84 10.72
N ALA A 7 -19.31 22.00 10.52
CA ALA A 7 -19.90 22.76 11.62
C ALA A 7 -21.06 21.99 12.26
N SER A 8 -21.84 21.21 11.50
CA SER A 8 -22.87 20.35 12.10
C SER A 8 -22.23 19.25 12.95
N ALA A 9 -21.27 18.49 12.41
CA ALA A 9 -20.60 17.41 13.15
C ALA A 9 -19.88 17.93 14.40
N TRP A 10 -19.23 19.08 14.29
CA TRP A 10 -18.55 19.76 15.39
C TRP A 10 -19.53 20.21 16.48
N ILE A 11 -20.63 20.88 16.10
CA ILE A 11 -21.69 21.32 17.04
C ILE A 11 -22.38 20.11 17.69
N ASP A 12 -22.68 19.07 16.93
CA ASP A 12 -23.35 17.87 17.43
C ASP A 12 -22.44 17.10 18.40
N THR A 13 -21.12 17.08 18.14
CA THR A 13 -20.12 16.52 19.06
C THR A 13 -20.11 17.28 20.39
N ILE A 14 -20.08 18.62 20.35
CA ILE A 14 -20.11 19.45 21.56
C ILE A 14 -21.41 19.25 22.34
N LYS A 15 -22.56 19.21 21.65
CA LYS A 15 -23.87 18.95 22.28
C LYS A 15 -23.90 17.58 22.96
N THR A 16 -23.37 16.55 22.30
CA THR A 16 -23.30 15.20 22.86
C THR A 16 -22.50 15.19 24.18
N TRP A 17 -21.37 15.91 24.24
CA TRP A 17 -20.58 16.00 25.47
C TRP A 17 -21.24 16.81 26.58
N MET A 18 -22.06 17.79 26.21
CA MET A 18 -22.85 18.58 27.15
C MET A 18 -24.02 17.77 27.74
N ASP A 19 -24.70 16.97 26.92
CA ASP A 19 -25.92 16.25 27.30
C ASP A 19 -25.62 14.89 27.99
N GLU A 20 -24.50 14.24 27.66
CA GLU A 20 -24.11 12.94 28.23
C GLU A 20 -22.67 12.89 28.81
N PRO A 21 -22.34 13.69 29.83
CA PRO A 21 -20.96 13.78 30.36
C PRO A 21 -20.46 12.49 31.03
N ILE A 22 -21.35 11.67 31.61
CA ILE A 22 -21.01 10.51 32.46
C ILE A 22 -20.83 9.21 31.63
N SER A 23 -21.37 9.14 30.42
CA SER A 23 -21.27 7.95 29.55
C SER A 23 -19.95 7.90 28.76
N PHE A 24 -19.11 8.93 28.91
CA PHE A 24 -18.02 9.20 27.99
C PHE A 24 -16.66 8.69 28.48
N ASN A 25 -15.94 8.02 27.60
CA ASN A 25 -14.54 7.68 27.83
C ASN A 25 -13.67 8.93 27.59
N PRO A 26 -12.91 9.43 28.57
CA PRO A 26 -12.08 10.63 28.42
C PRO A 26 -11.05 10.58 27.28
N MET A 27 -10.79 9.40 26.69
CA MET A 27 -9.95 9.25 25.50
C MET A 27 -10.65 9.48 24.16
N LYS A 28 -11.97 9.64 24.10
CA LYS A 28 -12.66 9.92 22.83
C LYS A 28 -12.47 11.39 22.44
N THR A 29 -11.49 11.64 21.59
CA THR A 29 -11.30 12.93 20.91
C THR A 29 -12.02 12.92 19.56
N PHE A 30 -12.38 14.10 19.07
CA PHE A 30 -12.85 14.29 17.70
C PHE A 30 -11.72 14.88 16.86
N SER A 31 -11.52 14.36 15.65
CA SER A 31 -10.45 14.78 14.74
C SER A 31 -10.99 14.81 13.32
N GLU A 32 -10.89 15.96 12.64
CA GLU A 32 -11.31 16.10 11.24
C GLU A 32 -10.40 17.10 10.51
N GLN A 33 -10.27 16.95 9.19
CA GLN A 33 -9.58 17.89 8.32
C GLN A 33 -10.60 18.79 7.62
N VAL A 34 -10.33 20.10 7.61
CA VAL A 34 -11.19 21.11 7.02
C VAL A 34 -10.43 21.87 5.93
N SER A 35 -10.93 21.80 4.71
CA SER A 35 -10.46 22.64 3.61
C SER A 35 -11.14 24.00 3.66
N LEU A 36 -10.33 25.06 3.65
CA LEU A 36 -10.77 26.45 3.63
C LEU A 36 -10.86 26.98 2.19
N ASP A 37 -11.65 28.04 1.99
CA ASP A 37 -11.85 28.68 0.67
C ASP A 37 -10.55 29.23 0.06
N ASN A 38 -9.55 29.54 0.89
CA ASN A 38 -8.23 29.99 0.46
C ASN A 38 -7.28 28.85 0.05
N GLY A 39 -7.75 27.60 0.06
CA GLY A 39 -6.97 26.41 -0.27
C GLY A 39 -6.18 25.81 0.88
N SER A 40 -6.14 26.45 2.06
CA SER A 40 -5.49 25.89 3.24
C SER A 40 -6.29 24.73 3.83
N VAL A 41 -5.59 23.77 4.44
CA VAL A 41 -6.20 22.64 5.15
C VAL A 41 -5.86 22.74 6.64
N LEU A 42 -6.88 22.74 7.48
CA LEU A 42 -6.75 22.71 8.93
C LEU A 42 -7.07 21.33 9.48
N SER A 43 -6.19 20.78 10.32
CA SER A 43 -6.54 19.67 11.22
C SER A 43 -7.17 20.25 12.48
N VAL A 44 -8.39 19.81 12.79
CA VAL A 44 -9.12 20.24 13.99
C VAL A 44 -9.23 19.08 14.96
N HIS A 45 -8.66 19.24 16.15
CA HIS A 45 -8.80 18.30 17.24
C HIS A 45 -9.63 18.91 18.36
N LEU A 46 -10.62 18.17 18.82
CA LEU A 46 -11.53 18.59 19.87
C LEU A 46 -11.47 17.57 21.03
N ALA A 47 -11.35 18.09 22.25
CA ALA A 47 -11.42 17.28 23.46
C ALA A 47 -12.28 17.98 24.52
N PRO A 48 -13.11 17.23 25.26
CA PRO A 48 -13.88 17.79 26.37
C PRO A 48 -12.97 18.09 27.56
N VAL A 49 -13.31 19.14 28.30
CA VAL A 49 -12.69 19.50 29.58
C VAL A 49 -13.67 19.06 30.67
N MET A 50 -13.27 18.03 31.41
CA MET A 50 -14.08 17.41 32.46
C MET A 50 -13.43 17.61 33.83
N ASN A 51 -14.23 17.77 34.86
CA ASN A 51 -13.79 17.71 36.26
C ASN A 51 -14.88 17.05 37.09
N ASN A 52 -14.56 16.00 37.85
CA ASN A 52 -15.52 15.22 38.67
C ASN A 52 -16.83 14.86 37.92
N ASP A 53 -16.71 14.31 36.70
CA ASP A 53 -17.83 13.92 35.82
C ASP A 53 -18.75 15.07 35.37
N GLU A 54 -18.34 16.31 35.61
CA GLU A 54 -19.01 17.51 35.13
C GLU A 54 -18.24 18.09 33.93
N PHE A 55 -18.99 18.51 32.91
CA PHE A 55 -18.47 19.11 31.67
C PHE A 55 -18.29 20.62 31.83
N TYR A 56 -17.08 21.11 31.62
CA TYR A 56 -16.72 22.53 31.75
C TYR A 56 -16.53 23.24 30.40
N GLY A 57 -16.51 22.48 29.31
CA GLY A 57 -16.33 22.99 27.96
C GLY A 57 -15.44 22.11 27.11
N THR A 58 -14.88 22.69 26.05
CA THR A 58 -14.00 21.97 25.11
C THR A 58 -12.72 22.73 24.86
N VAL A 59 -11.61 22.02 24.71
CA VAL A 59 -10.41 22.55 24.09
C VAL A 59 -10.39 22.17 22.61
N SER A 60 -10.17 23.17 21.75
CA SER A 60 -10.03 22.99 20.29
C SER A 60 -8.62 23.35 19.88
N VAL A 61 -7.95 22.46 19.15
CA VAL A 61 -6.64 22.73 18.53
C VAL A 61 -6.82 22.75 17.02
N PHE A 62 -6.50 23.88 16.40
CA PHE A 62 -6.48 24.06 14.96
C PHE A 62 -5.03 24.10 14.49
N ARG A 63 -4.64 23.19 13.61
CA ARG A 63 -3.30 23.14 13.03
C ARG A 63 -3.40 23.29 11.53
N ASP A 64 -2.72 24.29 10.97
CA ASP A 64 -2.51 24.36 9.53
C ASP A 64 -1.59 23.20 9.11
N ILE A 65 -2.12 22.28 8.32
CA ILE A 65 -1.41 21.12 7.78
C ILE A 65 -1.23 21.22 6.27
N SER A 66 -1.52 22.37 5.65
CA SER A 66 -1.44 22.58 4.20
C SER A 66 -0.04 22.24 3.67
N HIS A 67 1.00 22.72 4.36
CA HIS A 67 2.38 22.44 3.98
C HIS A 67 2.74 20.95 4.14
N LEU A 68 2.21 20.26 5.16
CA LEU A 68 2.46 18.83 5.34
C LEU A 68 1.83 18.02 4.22
N ILE A 69 0.57 18.30 3.88
CA ILE A 69 -0.14 17.65 2.78
C ILE A 69 0.59 17.89 1.45
N GLU A 70 1.06 19.12 1.21
CA GLU A 70 1.79 19.44 -0.02
C GLU A 70 3.13 18.69 -0.10
N VAL A 71 3.86 18.59 1.02
CA VAL A 71 5.10 17.79 1.07
C VAL A 71 4.83 16.32 0.80
N ASP A 72 3.77 15.74 1.39
CA ASP A 72 3.40 14.33 1.16
C ASP A 72 2.97 14.09 -0.30
N ARG A 73 2.26 15.05 -0.91
CA ARG A 73 1.90 15.01 -2.33
C ARG A 73 3.15 15.03 -3.21
N LEU A 74 4.06 15.98 -2.98
CA LEU A 74 5.32 16.11 -3.74
C LEU A 74 6.22 14.87 -3.58
N LYS A 75 6.30 14.30 -2.37
CA LYS A 75 7.00 13.02 -2.13
C LYS A 75 6.42 11.92 -3.00
N SER A 76 5.09 11.80 -3.02
CA SER A 76 4.40 10.76 -3.79
C SER A 76 4.58 10.92 -5.30
N GLU A 77 4.50 12.15 -5.81
CA GLU A 77 4.74 12.46 -7.22
C GLU A 77 6.19 12.22 -7.63
N PHE A 78 7.14 12.56 -6.76
CA PHE A 78 8.55 12.30 -6.99
C PHE A 78 8.82 10.78 -7.10
N VAL A 79 8.34 9.99 -6.14
CA VAL A 79 8.48 8.53 -6.15
C VAL A 79 7.83 7.94 -7.40
N ALA A 80 6.61 8.39 -7.76
CA ALA A 80 5.93 7.95 -8.97
C ALA A 80 6.79 8.20 -10.23
N THR A 81 7.30 9.42 -10.38
CA THR A 81 8.10 9.83 -11.52
C THR A 81 9.39 9.03 -11.63
N VAL A 82 10.16 8.94 -10.55
CA VAL A 82 11.43 8.20 -10.52
C VAL A 82 11.21 6.74 -10.90
N SER A 83 10.17 6.11 -10.37
CA SER A 83 9.90 4.70 -10.67
C SER A 83 9.49 4.47 -12.13
N HIS A 84 8.75 5.40 -12.74
CA HIS A 84 8.47 5.36 -14.17
C HIS A 84 9.75 5.50 -15.02
N GLU A 85 10.60 6.46 -14.68
CA GLU A 85 11.88 6.70 -15.36
C GLU A 85 12.87 5.53 -15.20
N LEU A 86 12.80 4.78 -14.10
CA LEU A 86 13.62 3.58 -13.88
C LEU A 86 13.08 2.35 -14.59
N ARG A 87 11.76 2.20 -14.72
CA ARG A 87 11.14 1.01 -15.35
C ARG A 87 11.58 0.83 -16.81
N THR A 88 11.66 1.93 -17.57
CA THR A 88 12.03 1.91 -18.99
C THR A 88 13.46 1.39 -19.25
N PRO A 89 14.53 1.93 -18.62
CA PRO A 89 15.88 1.41 -18.79
C PRO A 89 16.04 -0.01 -18.24
N MET A 90 15.39 -0.37 -17.12
CA MET A 90 15.42 -1.75 -16.61
C MET A 90 14.79 -2.74 -17.58
N THR A 91 13.64 -2.40 -18.16
CA THR A 91 12.97 -3.23 -19.19
C THR A 91 13.89 -3.42 -20.40
N SER A 92 14.59 -2.37 -20.80
CA SER A 92 15.56 -2.43 -21.91
C SER A 92 16.75 -3.34 -21.58
N ILE A 93 17.34 -3.20 -20.39
CA ILE A 93 18.45 -4.04 -19.91
C ILE A 93 18.02 -5.50 -19.89
N LYS A 94 16.87 -5.81 -19.29
CA LYS A 94 16.32 -7.17 -19.23
C LYS A 94 16.11 -7.72 -20.64
N GLY A 95 15.51 -6.95 -21.54
CA GLY A 95 15.29 -7.37 -22.93
C GLY A 95 16.58 -7.73 -23.67
N TYR A 96 17.62 -6.91 -23.56
CA TYR A 96 18.92 -7.21 -24.17
C TYR A 96 19.59 -8.44 -23.55
N VAL A 97 19.52 -8.59 -22.22
CA VAL A 97 20.06 -9.77 -21.53
C VAL A 97 19.32 -11.04 -21.97
N ASP A 98 17.99 -11.00 -22.05
CA ASP A 98 17.15 -12.11 -22.52
C ASP A 98 17.52 -12.50 -23.97
N ILE A 99 17.69 -11.52 -24.87
CA ILE A 99 18.12 -11.76 -26.27
C ILE A 99 19.52 -12.42 -26.33
N LEU A 100 20.46 -11.97 -25.50
CA LEU A 100 21.80 -12.56 -25.42
C LEU A 100 21.75 -14.01 -24.91
N LEU A 101 20.96 -14.27 -23.86
CA LEU A 101 20.78 -15.60 -23.28
C LEU A 101 20.08 -16.58 -24.25
N MET A 102 19.21 -16.08 -25.15
CA MET A 102 18.60 -16.87 -26.22
C MET A 102 19.59 -17.25 -27.34
N GLY A 103 20.84 -16.77 -27.31
CA GLY A 103 21.87 -17.10 -28.30
C GLY A 103 21.74 -16.35 -29.63
N VAL A 104 20.88 -15.33 -29.70
CA VAL A 104 20.62 -14.57 -30.93
C VAL A 104 21.86 -13.81 -31.42
N ALA A 105 22.74 -13.41 -30.51
CA ALA A 105 23.99 -12.70 -30.81
C ALA A 105 25.20 -13.62 -30.98
N GLY A 106 24.99 -14.94 -31.06
CA GLY A 106 26.04 -15.95 -31.14
C GLY A 106 26.30 -16.69 -29.83
N ASP A 107 27.24 -17.63 -29.87
CA ASP A 107 27.55 -18.49 -28.73
C ASP A 107 28.22 -17.72 -27.58
N LEU A 108 27.72 -17.96 -26.38
CA LEU A 108 28.26 -17.38 -25.15
C LEU A 108 29.12 -18.40 -24.41
N THR A 109 30.27 -17.94 -23.91
CA THR A 109 31.09 -18.73 -22.99
C THR A 109 30.35 -18.95 -21.66
N LYS A 110 30.71 -20.02 -20.93
CA LYS A 110 30.16 -20.29 -19.58
C LYS A 110 30.30 -19.10 -18.62
N GLN A 111 31.38 -18.33 -18.75
CA GLN A 111 31.61 -17.15 -17.92
C GLN A 111 30.68 -15.99 -18.28
N GLN A 112 30.43 -15.75 -19.57
CA GLN A 112 29.48 -14.74 -20.03
C GLN A 112 28.05 -15.09 -19.61
N LEU A 113 27.64 -16.35 -19.72
CA LEU A 113 26.34 -16.83 -19.24
C LEU A 113 26.14 -16.51 -17.75
N ARG A 114 27.15 -16.79 -16.91
CA ARG A 114 27.09 -16.48 -15.49
C ARG A 114 26.97 -14.96 -15.24
N PHE A 115 27.69 -14.12 -15.97
CA PHE A 115 27.56 -12.67 -15.82
C PHE A 115 26.18 -12.16 -16.24
N LEU A 116 25.63 -12.68 -17.34
CA LEU A 116 24.30 -12.30 -17.82
C LEU A 116 23.21 -12.73 -16.84
N SER A 117 23.30 -13.92 -16.26
CA SER A 117 22.40 -14.36 -15.18
C SER A 117 22.42 -13.39 -14.01
N VAL A 118 23.60 -12.97 -13.55
CA VAL A 118 23.71 -11.99 -12.44
C VAL A 118 23.09 -10.64 -12.82
N VAL A 119 23.25 -10.17 -14.05
CA VAL A 119 22.62 -8.92 -14.51
C VAL A 119 21.10 -9.07 -14.59
N GLN A 120 20.61 -10.20 -15.08
CA GLN A 120 19.18 -10.53 -15.14
C GLN A 120 18.56 -10.49 -13.73
N ASP A 121 19.18 -11.20 -12.78
CA ASP A 121 18.72 -11.29 -11.39
C ASP A 121 18.68 -9.91 -10.71
N ASN A 122 19.74 -9.11 -10.89
CA ASN A 122 19.79 -7.77 -10.31
C ASN A 122 18.74 -6.83 -10.94
N THR A 123 18.51 -6.94 -12.24
CA THR A 123 17.49 -6.13 -12.94
C THR A 123 16.08 -6.52 -12.47
N GLN A 124 15.83 -7.81 -12.27
CA GLN A 124 14.58 -8.31 -11.72
C GLN A 124 14.37 -7.83 -10.28
N ARG A 125 15.39 -7.97 -9.43
CA ARG A 125 15.35 -7.48 -8.03
C ARG A 125 15.09 -5.98 -7.95
N LEU A 126 15.77 -5.17 -8.78
CA LEU A 126 15.56 -3.72 -8.80
C LEU A 126 14.14 -3.37 -9.26
N THR A 127 13.59 -4.11 -10.23
CA THR A 127 12.20 -3.93 -10.68
C THR A 127 11.21 -4.18 -9.54
N ILE A 128 11.42 -5.24 -8.76
CA ILE A 128 10.60 -5.55 -7.57
C ILE A 128 10.69 -4.39 -6.57
N LEU A 129 11.90 -3.98 -6.17
CA LEU A 129 12.11 -2.91 -5.20
C LEU A 129 11.46 -1.58 -5.62
N VAL A 130 11.56 -1.23 -6.90
CA VAL A 130 10.94 -0.01 -7.45
C VAL A 130 9.42 -0.10 -7.41
N ASN A 131 8.84 -1.27 -7.70
CA ASN A 131 7.39 -1.48 -7.61
C ASN A 131 6.91 -1.48 -6.15
N ASP A 132 7.66 -2.08 -5.22
CA ASP A 132 7.34 -2.06 -3.79
C ASP A 132 7.36 -0.63 -3.23
N LEU A 133 8.35 0.17 -3.65
CA LEU A 133 8.43 1.58 -3.26
C LEU A 133 7.24 2.40 -3.81
N LEU A 134 6.81 2.13 -5.04
CA LEU A 134 5.60 2.74 -5.62
C LEU A 134 4.34 2.35 -4.86
N ASP A 135 4.17 1.06 -4.58
CA ASP A 135 3.01 0.55 -3.87
C ASP A 135 2.94 1.15 -2.46
N LEU A 136 4.06 1.21 -1.75
CA LEU A 136 4.15 1.87 -0.45
C LEU A 136 3.73 3.35 -0.54
N SER A 137 4.25 4.08 -1.51
CA SER A 137 3.90 5.49 -1.69
C SER A 137 2.41 5.69 -1.97
N ARG A 138 1.77 4.78 -2.72
CA ARG A 138 0.32 4.82 -2.98
C ARG A 138 -0.49 4.49 -1.73
N ILE A 139 -0.02 3.56 -0.91
CA ILE A 139 -0.65 3.21 0.38
C ILE A 139 -0.61 4.41 1.32
N GLU A 140 0.56 5.04 1.49
CA GLU A 140 0.73 6.23 2.34
C GLU A 140 -0.15 7.40 1.88
N ALA A 141 -0.31 7.57 0.56
CA ALA A 141 -1.16 8.59 -0.03
C ALA A 141 -2.67 8.26 0.02
N GLY A 142 -3.07 7.08 0.51
CA GLY A 142 -4.47 6.63 0.49
C GLY A 142 -5.04 6.41 -0.91
N GLN A 143 -4.17 6.22 -1.92
CA GLN A 143 -4.54 6.11 -3.34
C GLN A 143 -4.74 4.66 -3.81
N VAL A 144 -4.69 3.68 -2.90
CA VAL A 144 -4.92 2.28 -3.23
C VAL A 144 -6.42 2.05 -3.42
N SER A 145 -6.80 1.65 -4.63
CA SER A 145 -8.13 1.09 -4.90
C SER A 145 -8.04 -0.43 -4.89
N LEU A 146 -8.98 -1.08 -4.21
CA LEU A 146 -9.14 -2.52 -4.22
C LEU A 146 -10.25 -2.90 -5.18
N THR A 147 -9.96 -3.82 -6.10
CA THR A 147 -10.97 -4.38 -7.01
C THR A 147 -11.53 -5.64 -6.38
N LEU A 148 -12.48 -5.46 -5.47
CA LEU A 148 -13.11 -6.57 -4.76
C LEU A 148 -14.00 -7.39 -5.68
N GLN A 149 -13.69 -8.68 -5.82
CA GLN A 149 -14.46 -9.64 -6.60
C GLN A 149 -14.54 -10.99 -5.88
N PRO A 150 -15.52 -11.85 -6.23
CA PRO A 150 -15.53 -13.23 -5.75
C PRO A 150 -14.26 -13.95 -6.19
N LEU A 151 -13.49 -14.42 -5.22
CA LEU A 151 -12.20 -15.10 -5.39
C LEU A 151 -12.33 -16.56 -4.96
N ASP A 152 -11.84 -17.45 -5.82
CA ASP A 152 -11.59 -18.84 -5.48
C ASP A 152 -10.16 -18.98 -4.96
N LEU A 153 -10.00 -19.30 -3.68
CA LEU A 153 -8.68 -19.42 -3.07
C LEU A 153 -7.95 -20.69 -3.54
N HIS A 154 -8.67 -21.72 -3.98
CA HIS A 154 -8.05 -22.94 -4.47
C HIS A 154 -7.24 -22.65 -5.73
N ASP A 155 -7.90 -22.10 -6.74
CA ASP A 155 -7.29 -21.74 -8.03
C ASP A 155 -6.12 -20.77 -7.84
N LEU A 156 -6.30 -19.74 -7.01
CA LEU A 156 -5.25 -18.74 -6.78
C LEU A 156 -4.02 -19.33 -6.08
N VAL A 157 -4.20 -20.19 -5.09
CA VAL A 157 -3.06 -20.81 -4.39
C VAL A 157 -2.34 -21.77 -5.33
N GLU A 158 -3.05 -22.58 -6.13
CA GLU A 158 -2.42 -23.45 -7.13
C GLU A 158 -1.55 -22.66 -8.12
N GLU A 159 -2.05 -21.54 -8.66
CA GLU A 159 -1.27 -20.70 -9.58
C GLU A 159 0.01 -20.15 -8.93
N VAL A 160 -0.07 -19.72 -7.67
CA VAL A 160 1.09 -19.19 -6.93
C VAL A 160 2.07 -20.31 -6.62
N MET A 161 1.59 -21.49 -6.24
CA MET A 161 2.46 -22.64 -5.97
C MET A 161 3.25 -23.06 -7.20
N ASP A 162 2.59 -23.14 -8.34
CA ASP A 162 3.21 -23.44 -9.63
C ASP A 162 4.32 -22.44 -9.98
N GLU A 163 4.13 -21.15 -9.65
CA GLU A 163 5.16 -20.13 -9.83
C GLU A 163 6.36 -20.34 -8.89
N ILE A 164 6.11 -20.55 -7.60
CA ILE A 164 7.16 -20.71 -6.59
C ILE A 164 7.95 -22.00 -6.82
N GLU A 165 7.32 -23.10 -7.23
CA GLU A 165 8.01 -24.34 -7.56
C GLU A 165 8.97 -24.17 -8.75
N ARG A 166 8.55 -23.46 -9.81
CA ARG A 166 9.44 -23.14 -10.94
C ARG A 166 10.66 -22.32 -10.50
N LEU A 167 10.46 -21.38 -9.58
CA LEU A 167 11.55 -20.56 -9.03
C LEU A 167 12.49 -21.40 -8.15
N SER A 168 11.96 -22.26 -7.30
CA SER A 168 12.73 -23.17 -6.43
C SER A 168 13.66 -24.11 -7.22
N VAL A 169 13.16 -24.66 -8.34
CA VAL A 169 13.97 -25.51 -9.24
C VAL A 169 15.08 -24.70 -9.92
N THR A 170 14.82 -23.43 -10.25
CA THR A 170 15.81 -22.56 -10.91
C THR A 170 16.90 -22.08 -9.95
N ASP A 171 16.57 -21.87 -8.68
CA ASP A 171 17.46 -21.40 -7.62
C ASP A 171 18.33 -22.49 -6.96
N ASP A 172 18.19 -23.76 -7.39
CA ASP A 172 18.84 -24.93 -6.79
C ASP A 172 18.52 -25.12 -5.29
N LYS A 173 17.44 -24.49 -4.83
CA LYS A 173 16.89 -24.60 -3.47
C LYS A 173 15.77 -25.61 -3.51
N SER A 174 16.08 -26.89 -3.28
CA SER A 174 15.04 -27.91 -3.17
C SER A 174 14.15 -27.65 -1.94
N MET A 175 13.01 -26.99 -2.15
CA MET A 175 11.99 -26.76 -1.13
C MET A 175 10.81 -27.71 -1.38
N ARG A 176 10.19 -28.18 -0.30
CA ARG A 176 8.95 -28.97 -0.37
C ARG A 176 7.81 -28.12 0.13
N PHE A 177 6.79 -27.98 -0.69
CA PHE A 177 5.57 -27.29 -0.32
C PHE A 177 4.46 -28.31 -0.10
N ASN A 178 3.60 -28.07 0.91
CA ASN A 178 2.42 -28.86 1.18
C ASN A 178 1.25 -27.90 1.30
N VAL A 179 0.25 -28.05 0.43
CA VAL A 179 -0.93 -27.21 0.40
C VAL A 179 -2.12 -28.01 0.88
N GLU A 180 -2.75 -27.53 1.95
CA GLU A 180 -3.95 -28.13 2.53
C GLU A 180 -5.08 -27.10 2.47
N ILE A 181 -5.96 -27.25 1.48
CA ILE A 181 -7.13 -26.39 1.29
C ILE A 181 -8.39 -27.26 1.44
N PRO A 182 -9.34 -26.90 2.33
CA PRO A 182 -10.62 -27.60 2.44
C PRO A 182 -11.40 -27.56 1.12
N ILE A 183 -11.95 -28.70 0.70
CA ILE A 183 -12.69 -28.83 -0.57
C ILE A 183 -13.97 -27.97 -0.61
N ASP A 184 -14.49 -27.62 0.56
CA ASP A 184 -15.74 -26.91 0.80
C ASP A 184 -15.52 -25.43 1.16
N LEU A 185 -14.31 -24.90 0.89
CA LEU A 185 -14.00 -23.51 1.18
C LEU A 185 -14.90 -22.58 0.32
N PRO A 186 -15.70 -21.70 0.95
CA PRO A 186 -16.55 -20.80 0.20
C PRO A 186 -15.72 -19.73 -0.51
N ARG A 187 -16.22 -19.25 -1.64
CA ARG A 187 -15.63 -18.08 -2.31
C ARG A 187 -15.62 -16.89 -1.36
N ILE A 188 -14.49 -16.20 -1.31
CA ILE A 188 -14.32 -14.99 -0.50
C ILE A 188 -14.37 -13.77 -1.39
N THR A 189 -14.72 -12.62 -0.83
CA THR A 189 -14.60 -11.34 -1.55
C THR A 189 -13.20 -10.79 -1.30
N GLY A 190 -12.41 -10.60 -2.35
CA GLY A 190 -11.06 -10.07 -2.26
C GLY A 190 -10.59 -9.49 -3.58
N ASP A 191 -9.43 -8.85 -3.56
CA ASP A 191 -8.72 -8.43 -4.78
C ASP A 191 -7.71 -9.54 -5.14
N PRO A 192 -7.93 -10.32 -6.21
CA PRO A 192 -7.08 -11.46 -6.55
C PRO A 192 -5.62 -11.07 -6.75
N GLU A 193 -5.35 -9.92 -7.35
CA GLU A 193 -3.99 -9.46 -7.62
C GLU A 193 -3.25 -9.15 -6.31
N ARG A 194 -3.94 -8.50 -5.36
CA ARG A 194 -3.37 -8.21 -4.03
C ARG A 194 -3.18 -9.47 -3.19
N VAL A 195 -4.12 -10.40 -3.24
CA VAL A 195 -3.97 -11.69 -2.51
C VAL A 195 -2.82 -12.50 -3.12
N ARG A 196 -2.70 -12.54 -4.46
CA ARG A 196 -1.57 -13.14 -5.17
C ARG A 196 -0.24 -12.55 -4.69
N GLN A 197 -0.14 -11.22 -4.69
CA GLN A 197 1.05 -10.50 -4.25
C GLN A 197 1.43 -10.85 -2.80
N ILE A 198 0.44 -10.95 -1.90
CA ILE A 198 0.66 -11.39 -0.51
C ILE A 198 1.24 -12.81 -0.49
N LEU A 199 0.64 -13.76 -1.21
CA LEU A 199 1.10 -15.15 -1.23
C LEU A 199 2.51 -15.27 -1.81
N VAL A 200 2.80 -14.60 -2.92
CA VAL A 200 4.14 -14.59 -3.53
C VAL A 200 5.18 -14.00 -2.56
N ASN A 201 4.87 -12.89 -1.88
CA ASN A 201 5.78 -12.27 -0.92
C ASN A 201 6.02 -13.11 0.34
N LEU A 202 5.07 -13.96 0.73
CA LEU A 202 5.23 -14.85 1.90
C LEU A 202 6.01 -16.12 1.57
N LEU A 203 5.93 -16.58 0.31
CA LEU A 203 6.51 -17.85 -0.13
C LEU A 203 7.87 -17.70 -0.83
N GLY A 204 8.14 -16.54 -1.45
CA GLY A 204 9.39 -16.21 -2.15
C GLY A 204 10.52 -15.75 -1.22
#